data_AF-A0A7X5FDZ0-F1
#
_entry.id   AF-A0A7X5FDZ0-F1
#
_cell.length_a   1.000
_cell.length_b   1.000
_cell.length_c   1.000
_cell.angle_alpha   90.00
_cell.angle_beta   90.00
_cell.angle_gamma   90.00
#
_symmetry.space_group_name_H-M   'P 1'
#
loop_
_entity.id
_entity.type
_entity.pdbx_description
1 polymer ?
#
loop_
_entity_poly.entity_id
_entity_poly.type
_entity_poly.pdbx_seq_one_letter_code
_entity_poly.pdbx_strand_id
1 'polypeptide(L)'
;MNNKILIYTDGSSRGNPGPGGWGAIILKGHDVEEIGGRDGKTTNNRMELSAVINALSKTPNDHETRIFTDSEYLINGITKW
;
A
#
# COMPACT_ATOMS: atom_id res chain seq x y z
N MET A 1 2.53 22.01 -13.25
CA MET A 1 2.05 21.65 -11.89
C MET A 1 2.80 20.41 -11.48
N ASN A 2 3.22 20.30 -10.21
CA ASN A 2 4.04 19.18 -9.76
C ASN A 2 3.11 17.99 -9.48
N ASN A 3 2.78 17.22 -10.51
CA ASN A 3 1.81 16.11 -10.48
C ASN A 3 2.40 14.85 -9.81
N LYS A 4 3.17 15.01 -8.74
CA LYS A 4 3.88 13.90 -8.10
C LYS A 4 3.14 13.45 -6.84
N ILE A 5 2.85 12.16 -6.75
CA ILE A 5 2.22 11.54 -5.59
C ILE A 5 3.20 10.53 -5.00
N LEU A 6 3.46 10.63 -3.70
CA LEU A 6 4.25 9.62 -2.98
C LEU A 6 3.30 8.76 -2.16
N ILE A 7 3.47 7.45 -2.24
CA ILE A 7 2.69 6.48 -1.46
C ILE A 7 3.66 5.66 -0.63
N TYR A 8 3.42 5.55 0.67
CA TYR A 8 4.12 4.63 1.56
C TYR A 8 3.13 3.57 2.02
N THR A 9 3.50 2.29 1.97
CA THR A 9 2.58 1.19 2.29
C THR A 9 3.23 0.16 3.19
N ASP A 10 2.48 -0.35 4.15
CA ASP A 10 2.85 -1.48 4.99
C ASP A 10 1.63 -2.36 5.29
N GLY A 11 1.87 -3.65 5.56
CA GLY A 11 0.84 -4.63 5.88
C GLY A 11 1.38 -5.77 6.74
N SER A 12 0.62 -6.17 7.75
CA SER A 12 1.03 -7.20 8.70
C SER A 12 -0.14 -8.04 9.21
N SER A 13 0.15 -9.28 9.57
CA SER A 13 -0.80 -10.23 10.14
C SER A 13 -0.17 -10.97 11.33
N ARG A 14 -0.95 -11.15 12.39
CA ARG A 14 -0.58 -11.99 13.54
C ARG A 14 -0.94 -13.44 13.22
N GLY A 15 -0.01 -14.14 12.61
CA GLY A 15 -0.22 -15.49 12.07
C GLY A 15 -0.45 -15.48 10.56
N ASN A 16 -0.34 -16.65 9.93
CA ASN A 16 -0.38 -16.76 8.46
C ASN A 16 -1.16 -18.03 8.02
N PRO A 17 -2.51 -18.04 8.09
CA PRO A 17 -3.38 -16.88 8.28
C PRO A 17 -3.68 -16.52 9.75
N GLY A 18 -4.07 -15.27 9.99
CA GLY A 18 -4.48 -14.72 11.29
C GLY A 18 -5.10 -13.32 11.17
N PRO A 19 -5.45 -12.65 12.29
CA PRO A 19 -5.91 -11.27 12.24
C PRO A 19 -4.78 -10.34 11.78
N GLY A 20 -5.07 -9.45 10.84
CA GLY A 20 -4.09 -8.54 10.27
C GLY A 20 -4.66 -7.18 9.90
N GLY A 21 -3.78 -6.27 9.55
CA GLY A 21 -4.10 -4.93 9.12
C GLY A 21 -3.08 -4.39 8.13
N TRP A 22 -3.48 -3.32 7.47
CA TRP A 22 -2.66 -2.63 6.47
C TRP A 22 -2.82 -1.13 6.62
N GLY A 23 -1.81 -0.37 6.22
CA GLY A 23 -1.81 1.08 6.25
C GLY A 23 -1.10 1.65 5.03
N ALA A 24 -1.55 2.82 4.60
CA ALA A 24 -0.85 3.60 3.60
C ALA A 24 -0.91 5.11 3.89
N ILE A 25 0.17 5.81 3.55
CA ILE A 25 0.27 7.26 3.56
C ILE A 25 0.34 7.73 2.11
N ILE A 26 -0.58 8.59 1.70
CA ILE A 26 -0.61 9.21 0.37
C ILE A 26 -0.28 10.69 0.52
N LEU A 27 0.85 11.11 -0.05
CA LEU A 27 1.33 12.49 -0.03
C LEU A 27 1.06 13.15 -1.39
N LYS A 28 0.21 14.18 -1.40
CA LYS A 28 -0.13 15.02 -2.56
C LYS A 28 0.38 16.45 -2.30
N GLY A 29 1.64 16.72 -2.63
CA GLY A 29 2.29 17.98 -2.27
C GLY A 29 2.49 18.10 -0.75
N HIS A 30 1.73 18.99 -0.10
CA HIS A 30 1.73 19.15 1.37
C HIS A 30 0.59 18.38 2.06
N ASP A 31 -0.37 17.87 1.29
CA ASP A 31 -1.52 17.16 1.83
C ASP A 31 -1.15 15.70 2.12
N VAL A 32 -1.44 15.27 3.33
CA VAL A 32 -1.21 13.90 3.82
C VAL A 32 -2.56 13.24 4.04
N GLU A 33 -2.80 12.11 3.36
CA GLU A 33 -3.95 11.25 3.60
C GLU A 33 -3.47 9.91 4.17
N GLU A 34 -3.93 9.56 5.37
CA GLU A 34 -3.68 8.27 6.01
C GLU A 34 -4.89 7.36 5.82
N ILE A 35 -4.66 6.15 5.32
CA ILE A 35 -5.70 5.14 5.12
C ILE A 35 -5.25 3.80 5.71
N GLY A 36 -6.22 2.99 6.12
CA GLY A 36 -5.93 1.67 6.63
C GLY A 36 -7.17 0.80 6.74
N GLY A 37 -6.93 -0.48 6.98
CA GLY A 37 -7.97 -1.48 7.15
C GLY A 37 -7.49 -2.67 7.96
N ARG A 38 -8.44 -3.53 8.35
CA ARG A 38 -8.18 -4.77 9.09
C ARG A 38 -9.02 -5.91 8.56
N ASP A 39 -8.49 -7.12 8.64
CA ASP A 39 -9.19 -8.36 8.33
C ASP A 39 -8.95 -9.35 9.48
N GLY A 40 -10.02 -9.96 9.99
CA GLY A 40 -9.95 -10.93 11.08
C GLY A 40 -9.25 -12.24 10.68
N LYS A 41 -9.13 -12.53 9.38
CA LYS A 41 -8.47 -13.74 8.86
C LYS A 41 -7.80 -13.49 7.50
N THR A 42 -6.54 -13.09 7.55
CA THR A 42 -5.71 -12.71 6.40
C THR A 42 -4.28 -13.25 6.50
N THR A 43 -3.42 -12.90 5.56
CA THR A 43 -1.98 -13.21 5.53
C THR A 43 -1.18 -11.91 5.44
N ASN A 44 0.13 -11.94 5.76
CA ASN A 44 1.01 -10.77 5.55
C ASN A 44 0.91 -10.25 4.11
N ASN A 45 1.16 -11.12 3.14
CA ASN A 45 1.16 -10.76 1.72
C ASN A 45 -0.17 -10.16 1.25
N ARG A 46 -1.31 -10.65 1.76
CA ARG A 46 -2.62 -10.06 1.45
C ARG A 46 -2.74 -8.65 2.02
N MET A 47 -2.20 -8.38 3.21
CA MET A 47 -2.23 -7.05 3.82
C MET A 47 -1.29 -6.08 3.11
N GLU A 48 -0.07 -6.51 2.76
CA GLU A 48 0.88 -5.71 1.97
C GLU A 48 0.27 -5.31 0.62
N LEU A 49 -0.35 -6.26 -0.10
CA LEU A 49 -1.06 -5.97 -1.34
C LEU A 49 -2.30 -5.09 -1.12
N SER A 50 -3.04 -5.29 -0.04
CA SER A 50 -4.22 -4.46 0.26
C SER A 50 -3.85 -3.00 0.44
N ALA A 51 -2.70 -2.70 1.07
CA ALA A 51 -2.22 -1.33 1.23
C ALA A 51 -2.01 -0.63 -0.11
N VAL A 52 -1.27 -1.25 -1.04
CA VAL A 52 -0.98 -0.64 -2.34
C VAL A 52 -2.24 -0.49 -3.20
N ILE A 53 -3.13 -1.49 -3.20
CA ILE A 53 -4.36 -1.47 -3.98
C ILE A 53 -5.27 -0.32 -3.54
N ASN A 54 -5.46 -0.16 -2.23
CA ASN A 54 -6.32 0.89 -1.70
C ASN A 54 -5.68 2.29 -1.82
N ALA A 55 -4.36 2.40 -1.78
CA ALA A 55 -3.68 3.67 -2.02
C ALA A 55 -3.79 4.11 -3.49
N LEU A 56 -3.59 3.17 -4.43
CA LEU A 56 -3.72 3.44 -5.86
C LEU A 56 -5.16 3.78 -6.26
N SER A 57 -6.17 3.13 -5.66
CA SER A 57 -7.58 3.44 -5.96
C SER A 57 -8.01 4.86 -5.56
N LYS A 58 -7.24 5.51 -4.66
CA LYS A 58 -7.42 6.91 -4.20
C LYS A 58 -6.51 7.91 -4.91
N THR A 59 -5.74 7.44 -5.90
CA THR A 59 -4.73 8.21 -6.61
C THR A 59 -5.16 8.43 -8.07
N PRO A 60 -5.12 9.67 -8.60
CA PRO A 60 -5.40 9.92 -10.00
C PRO A 60 -4.41 9.24 -10.95
N ASN A 61 -4.89 8.71 -12.08
CA ASN A 61 -4.08 7.98 -13.05
C ASN A 61 -3.18 8.88 -13.95
N ASP A 62 -3.36 10.20 -13.91
CA ASP A 62 -2.65 11.20 -14.70
C ASP A 62 -1.47 11.86 -13.94
N HIS A 63 -1.12 11.33 -12.77
CA HIS A 63 -0.05 11.82 -11.90
C HIS A 63 1.12 10.83 -11.84
N GLU A 64 2.36 11.34 -11.82
CA GLU A 64 3.54 10.51 -11.56
C GLU A 64 3.47 10.01 -10.12
N THR A 65 3.21 8.71 -9.95
CA THR A 65 3.06 8.09 -8.64
C THR A 65 4.29 7.26 -8.31
N ARG A 66 4.88 7.49 -7.14
CA ARG A 66 5.99 6.68 -6.59
C ARG A 66 5.54 5.96 -5.34
N ILE A 67 5.73 4.65 -5.33
CA ILE A 67 5.30 3.77 -4.25
C ILE A 67 6.56 3.30 -3.51
N PHE A 68 6.55 3.43 -2.19
CA PHE A 68 7.57 2.96 -1.27
C PHE A 68 6.96 1.85 -0.42
N THR A 69 7.56 0.67 -0.50
CA THR A 69 7.18 -0.50 0.28
C THR A 69 8.42 -1.34 0.54
N ASP A 70 8.44 -2.02 1.68
CA ASP A 70 9.42 -3.04 2.03
C ASP A 70 8.89 -4.46 1.78
N SER A 71 7.67 -4.62 1.25
CA SER A 71 7.10 -5.90 0.87
C SER A 71 7.91 -6.52 -0.28
N GLU A 72 8.74 -7.51 0.06
CA GLU A 72 9.44 -8.31 -0.94
C GLU A 72 8.45 -9.03 -1.87
N TYR A 73 7.30 -9.45 -1.35
CA TYR A 73 6.25 -10.10 -2.14
C TYR A 73 5.72 -9.16 -3.23
N LEU A 74 5.36 -7.92 -2.89
CA LEU A 74 4.90 -6.94 -3.87
C LEU A 74 6.01 -6.61 -4.87
N ILE A 75 7.22 -6.31 -4.40
CA ILE A 75 8.35 -5.92 -5.27
C ILE A 75 8.64 -7.01 -6.29
N ASN A 76 8.79 -8.25 -5.83
CA ASN A 76 9.09 -9.37 -6.72
C ASN A 76 7.91 -9.64 -7.68
N GLY A 77 6.65 -9.39 -7.28
CA GLY A 77 5.50 -9.54 -8.17
C GLY A 77 5.29 -8.50 -9.23
N ILE A 78 5.99 -7.36 -9.12
CA ILE A 78 6.04 -6.37 -10.20
C ILE A 78 7.29 -6.55 -11.06
N THR A 79 8.37 -7.11 -10.50
CA THR A 79 9.70 -7.07 -11.14
C THR A 79 10.23 -8.41 -11.63
N LYS A 80 9.71 -9.54 -11.18
CA LYS A 80 10.27 -10.87 -11.45
C LYS A 80 9.29 -11.90 -12.00
N TRP A 81 8.01 -11.84 -11.65
CA TRP A 81 7.01 -12.83 -12.06
C TRP A 81 5.84 -12.19 -12.78
#